data_AF-A0A377V196-F1
#
_entry.id   AF-A0A377V196-F1
#
_cell.length_a   1.000
_cell.length_b   1.000
_cell.length_c   1.000
_cell.angle_alpha   90.00
_cell.angle_beta   90.00
_cell.angle_gamma   90.00
#
_symmetry.space_group_name_H-M   'P 1'
#
loop_
_entity.id
_entity.type
_entity.pdbx_description
1 polymer ?
#
loop_
_entity_poly.entity_id
_entity_poly.type
_entity_poly.pdbx_seq_one_letter_code
_entity_poly.pdbx_strand_id
1 'polypeptide(L)'
;MARIAESVTAQVRHMDYIDAARATGASALTIIRVQVLGNVLGPIFVFSTGLISVCMILASGLSFLGLGVRPPEPEWGLMLNTLRTAIYTQPWVAALPGLMIFITSISFNILADRLRAAMAIKE
;
A
#
# COMPACT_ATOMS: atom_id res chain seq x y z
N MET A 1 -3.14 9.35 1.56
CA MET A 1 -4.08 8.76 2.55
C MET A 1 -5.23 9.67 2.90
N ALA A 2 -4.99 10.85 3.49
CA ALA A 2 -6.08 11.75 3.94
C ALA A 2 -7.13 12.04 2.85
N ARG A 3 -6.70 12.42 1.64
CA ARG A 3 -7.60 12.68 0.50
C ARG A 3 -8.45 11.47 0.08
N ILE A 4 -7.92 10.26 0.18
CA ILE A 4 -8.66 9.04 -0.18
C ILE A 4 -9.65 8.68 0.92
N ALA A 5 -9.22 8.77 2.18
CA ALA A 5 -10.12 8.60 3.31
C ALA A 5 -11.29 9.59 3.25
N GLU A 6 -11.01 10.86 2.93
CA GLU A 6 -12.02 11.89 2.69
C GLU A 6 -12.96 11.52 1.55
N SER A 7 -12.43 11.14 0.38
CA SER A 7 -13.24 10.77 -0.78
C SER A 7 -14.16 9.58 -0.52
N VAL A 8 -13.67 8.52 0.13
CA VAL A 8 -14.48 7.33 0.45
C VAL A 8 -15.52 7.68 1.53
N THR A 9 -15.14 8.50 2.52
CA THR A 9 -16.08 8.97 3.55
C THR A 9 -17.19 9.84 2.94
N ALA A 10 -16.86 10.71 1.98
CA ALA A 10 -17.83 11.52 1.27
C ALA A 10 -18.81 10.66 0.49
N GLN A 11 -18.34 9.63 -0.24
CA GLN A 11 -19.22 8.68 -0.93
C GLN A 11 -20.17 7.97 0.04
N VAL A 12 -19.64 7.40 1.13
CA VAL A 12 -20.43 6.68 2.14
C VAL A 12 -21.46 7.60 2.80
N ARG A 13 -21.13 8.88 3.05
CA ARG A 13 -22.04 9.84 3.69
C ARG A 13 -23.31 10.12 2.88
N HIS A 14 -23.26 9.99 1.55
CA HIS A 14 -24.38 10.29 0.64
C HIS A 14 -25.25 9.07 0.30
N MET A 15 -25.08 7.95 0.99
CA MET A 15 -25.84 6.72 0.71
C MET A 15 -27.16 6.66 1.49
N ASP A 16 -28.20 6.09 0.86
CA ASP A 16 -29.57 6.05 1.39
C ASP A 16 -29.68 5.40 2.78
N TYR A 17 -28.81 4.45 3.11
CA TYR A 17 -28.81 3.81 4.43
C TYR A 17 -28.35 4.75 5.57
N ILE A 18 -27.55 5.78 5.26
CA ILE A 18 -27.19 6.82 6.23
C ILE A 18 -28.41 7.70 6.51
N ASP A 19 -29.15 8.07 5.48
CA ASP A 19 -30.36 8.88 5.61
C ASP A 19 -31.47 8.11 6.32
N ALA A 20 -31.63 6.82 6.02
CA ALA A 20 -32.52 5.92 6.75
C ALA A 20 -32.13 5.83 8.23
N ALA A 21 -30.84 5.65 8.55
CA ALA A 21 -30.38 5.60 9.94
C ALA A 21 -30.64 6.90 10.72
N ARG A 22 -30.53 8.06 10.05
CA ARG A 22 -30.92 9.35 10.62
C ARG A 22 -32.42 9.42 10.88
N ALA A 23 -33.24 8.96 9.94
CA ALA A 23 -34.69 8.94 10.07
C ALA A 23 -35.17 8.04 11.24
N THR A 24 -34.45 6.96 11.54
CA THR A 24 -34.74 6.09 12.69
C THR A 24 -34.24 6.65 14.04
N GLY A 25 -33.63 7.84 14.05
CA GLY A 25 -33.17 8.50 15.28
C GLY A 25 -31.80 8.04 15.78
N ALA A 26 -30.97 7.41 14.94
CA ALA A 26 -29.62 7.02 15.34
C ALA A 26 -28.75 8.26 15.66
N SER A 27 -27.99 8.19 16.75
CA SER A 27 -27.06 9.28 17.11
C SER A 27 -25.96 9.44 16.05
N ALA A 28 -25.49 10.67 15.83
CA ALA A 28 -24.42 10.94 14.88
C ALA A 28 -23.15 10.11 15.17
N LEU A 29 -22.85 9.86 16.44
CA LEU A 29 -21.70 9.04 16.85
C LEU A 29 -21.87 7.57 16.45
N THR A 30 -23.08 7.02 16.60
CA THR A 30 -23.40 5.67 16.15
C THR A 30 -23.24 5.54 14.64
N ILE A 31 -23.74 6.52 13.88
CA ILE A 31 -23.63 6.54 12.42
C ILE A 31 -22.16 6.56 11.99
N ILE A 32 -21.35 7.43 12.59
CA ILE A 32 -19.93 7.51 12.27
C ILE A 32 -19.20 6.19 12.58
N ARG A 33 -19.38 5.62 13.79
CA ARG A 33 -18.62 4.43 14.21
C ARG A 33 -19.06 3.15 13.52
N VAL A 34 -20.35 2.95 13.33
CA VAL A 34 -20.89 1.68 12.83
C VAL A 34 -21.04 1.71 11.32
N GLN A 35 -21.64 2.77 10.77
CA GLN A 35 -21.96 2.83 9.35
C GLN A 35 -20.86 3.48 8.51
N VAL A 36 -20.23 4.56 8.97
CA VAL A 36 -19.16 5.19 8.17
C VAL A 36 -17.85 4.41 8.32
N LEU A 37 -17.36 4.22 9.54
CA LEU A 37 -16.06 3.60 9.79
C LEU A 37 -16.01 2.16 9.27
N GLY A 38 -17.06 1.35 9.50
CA GLY A 38 -17.14 -0.02 9.00
C GLY A 38 -17.03 -0.11 7.47
N ASN A 39 -17.64 0.82 6.74
CA ASN A 39 -17.63 0.84 5.28
C ASN A 39 -16.37 1.48 4.68
N VAL A 40 -15.74 2.42 5.38
CA VAL A 40 -14.54 3.13 4.90
C VAL A 40 -13.24 2.34 5.16
N LEU A 41 -13.20 1.52 6.22
CA LEU A 41 -11.99 0.77 6.61
C LEU A 41 -11.52 -0.22 5.54
N GLY A 42 -12.43 -0.94 4.87
CA GLY A 42 -12.10 -1.89 3.81
C GLY A 42 -11.34 -1.22 2.64
N PRO A 43 -11.92 -0.19 1.99
CA PRO A 43 -11.26 0.54 0.92
C PRO A 43 -9.92 1.18 1.33
N ILE A 44 -9.83 1.75 2.55
CA ILE A 44 -8.57 2.31 3.06
C ILE A 44 -7.51 1.20 3.22
N PHE A 45 -7.89 0.04 3.74
CA PHE A 45 -6.97 -1.08 3.92
C PHE A 45 -6.44 -1.58 2.57
N VAL A 46 -7.32 -1.82 1.59
CA VAL A 46 -6.92 -2.16 0.21
C VAL A 46 -5.91 -1.15 -0.34
N PHE A 47 -6.24 0.14 -0.25
CA PHE A 47 -5.40 1.18 -0.80
C PHE A 47 -4.04 1.24 -0.11
N SER A 48 -4.01 1.03 1.20
CA SER A 48 -2.76 0.97 1.99
C SER A 48 -1.87 -0.18 1.55
N THR A 49 -2.44 -1.38 1.32
CA THR A 49 -1.69 -2.52 0.79
C THR A 49 -1.11 -2.22 -0.59
N GLY A 50 -1.84 -1.50 -1.45
CA GLY A 50 -1.35 -1.08 -2.76
C GLY A 50 -0.14 -0.15 -2.72
N LEU A 51 0.03 0.65 -1.66
CA LEU A 51 1.19 1.54 -1.52
C LEU A 51 2.48 0.80 -1.14
N ILE A 52 2.42 -0.44 -0.66
CA ILE A 52 3.60 -1.19 -0.23
C ILE A 52 4.64 -1.27 -1.36
N SER A 53 4.19 -1.52 -2.59
CA SER A 53 5.06 -1.56 -3.79
C SER A 53 5.79 -0.23 -4.03
N VAL A 54 5.07 0.90 -3.89
CA VAL A 54 5.66 2.24 -4.04
C VAL A 54 6.66 2.53 -2.93
N CYS A 55 6.29 2.23 -1.68
CA CYS A 55 7.18 2.38 -0.52
C CYS A 55 8.44 1.53 -0.65
N MET A 56 8.34 0.30 -1.18
CA MET A 56 9.48 -0.59 -1.42
C MET A 56 10.49 0.06 -2.37
N ILE A 57 10.03 0.57 -3.52
CA ILE A 57 10.89 1.22 -4.51
C ILE A 57 11.56 2.47 -3.92
N LEU A 58 10.78 3.29 -3.20
CA LEU A 58 11.31 4.48 -2.53
C LEU A 58 12.37 4.14 -1.48
N ALA A 59 12.10 3.14 -0.63
CA ALA A 59 13.03 2.68 0.39
C ALA A 59 14.32 2.15 -0.23
N SER A 60 14.24 1.28 -1.23
CA SER A 60 15.42 0.77 -1.95
C SER A 60 16.18 1.89 -2.67
N GLY A 61 15.48 2.89 -3.22
CA GLY A 61 16.11 4.07 -3.82
C GLY A 61 16.87 4.92 -2.79
N LEU A 62 16.30 5.15 -1.61
CA LEU A 62 16.98 5.83 -0.50
C LEU A 62 18.20 5.03 -0.03
N SER A 63 18.08 3.72 0.12
CA SER A 63 19.20 2.85 0.49
C SER A 63 20.31 2.85 -0.55
N PHE A 64 19.95 2.89 -1.83
CA PHE A 64 20.92 3.04 -2.92
C PHE A 64 21.70 4.36 -2.87
N LEU A 65 21.09 5.43 -2.34
CA LEU A 65 21.75 6.71 -2.06
C LEU A 65 22.55 6.71 -0.75
N GLY A 66 22.53 5.61 0.02
CA GLY A 66 23.22 5.48 1.30
C GLY A 66 22.45 6.06 2.48
N LEU A 67 21.16 6.41 2.30
CA LEU A 67 20.27 6.90 3.36
C LEU A 67 19.46 5.77 4.02
N GLY A 68 19.75 4.52 3.68
CA GLY A 68 19.09 3.33 4.20
C GLY A 68 19.78 2.74 5.42
N VAL A 69 19.54 1.45 5.64
CA VAL A 69 20.22 0.66 6.68
C VAL A 69 21.71 0.60 6.42
N ARG A 70 22.49 0.56 7.50
CA ARG A 70 23.95 0.44 7.44
C ARG A 70 24.34 -1.05 7.47
N PRO A 71 25.46 -1.44 6.82
CA PRO A 71 26.04 -2.76 7.03
C PRO A 71 26.21 -3.03 8.54
N PRO A 72 26.02 -4.26 9.03
CA PRO A 72 26.13 -5.56 8.34
C PRO A 72 24.80 -6.15 7.83
N GLU A 73 23.67 -5.48 8.02
CA GLU A 73 22.36 -6.03 7.64
C GLU A 73 22.20 -6.09 6.12
N PRO A 74 21.75 -7.23 5.55
CA PRO A 74 21.57 -7.35 4.11
C PRO A 74 20.35 -6.55 3.66
N GLU A 75 20.57 -5.55 2.81
CA GLU A 75 19.50 -4.74 2.21
C GLU A 75 19.71 -4.56 0.71
N TRP A 76 18.67 -4.83 -0.08
CA TRP A 76 18.77 -4.94 -1.54
C TRP A 76 19.10 -3.62 -2.24
N GLY A 77 18.61 -2.48 -1.76
CA GLY A 77 18.91 -1.18 -2.34
C GLY A 77 20.38 -0.77 -2.18
N LEU A 78 20.96 -1.05 -1.01
CA LEU A 78 22.37 -0.86 -0.71
C LEU A 78 23.23 -1.85 -1.50
N MET A 79 22.78 -3.10 -1.66
CA MET A 79 23.47 -4.08 -2.51
C MET A 79 23.57 -3.63 -3.97
N LEU A 80 22.57 -2.92 -4.51
CA LEU A 80 22.67 -2.31 -5.84
C LEU A 80 23.77 -1.24 -5.92
N ASN A 81 23.98 -0.49 -4.83
CA ASN A 81 25.04 0.51 -4.79
C ASN A 81 26.43 -0.14 -4.73
N THR A 82 26.60 -1.14 -3.86
CA THR A 82 27.89 -1.83 -3.66
C THR A 82 28.30 -2.68 -4.85
N LEU A 83 27.34 -3.29 -5.56
CA LEU A 83 27.59 -4.15 -6.72
C LEU A 83 27.68 -3.38 -8.05
N ARG A 84 27.67 -2.03 -8.03
CA ARG A 84 27.75 -1.21 -9.25
C ARG A 84 29.01 -1.50 -10.07
N THR A 85 30.16 -1.69 -9.42
CA THR A 85 31.42 -2.02 -10.12
C THR A 85 31.43 -3.45 -10.64
N ALA A 86 30.69 -4.35 -9.99
CA ALA A 86 30.52 -5.74 -10.42
C ALA A 86 29.71 -5.87 -11.73
N ILE A 87 29.09 -4.79 -12.23
CA ILE A 87 28.43 -4.80 -13.54
C ILE A 87 29.42 -5.15 -14.66
N TYR A 88 30.67 -4.69 -14.56
CA TYR A 88 31.68 -4.90 -15.59
C TYR A 88 32.35 -6.28 -15.53
N THR A 89 32.33 -6.94 -14.38
CA THR A 89 32.97 -8.24 -14.16
C THR A 89 31.96 -9.38 -14.08
N GLN A 90 30.86 -9.17 -13.36
CA GLN A 90 29.87 -10.18 -13.03
C GLN A 90 28.44 -9.58 -13.03
N PRO A 91 27.91 -9.21 -14.21
CA PRO A 91 26.66 -8.46 -14.33
C PRO A 91 25.45 -9.18 -13.71
N TRP A 92 25.46 -10.51 -13.70
CA TRP A 92 24.38 -11.31 -13.10
C TRP A 92 24.23 -11.08 -11.60
N VAL A 93 25.34 -10.91 -10.87
CA VAL A 93 25.33 -10.68 -9.42
C VAL A 93 24.80 -9.28 -9.12
N ALA A 94 25.18 -8.29 -9.93
CA ALA A 94 24.68 -6.93 -9.80
C ALA A 94 23.18 -6.80 -10.13
N ALA A 95 22.64 -7.64 -11.02
CA ALA A 95 21.22 -7.63 -11.38
C ALA A 95 20.31 -8.28 -10.33
N LEU A 96 20.84 -9.19 -9.51
CA LEU A 96 20.07 -10.01 -8.58
C LEU A 96 19.22 -9.19 -7.57
N PRO A 97 19.77 -8.18 -6.86
CA PRO A 97 18.98 -7.42 -5.89
C PRO A 97 17.86 -6.62 -6.56
N GLY A 98 18.11 -6.08 -7.76
CA GLY A 98 17.10 -5.38 -8.56
C GLY A 98 15.96 -6.29 -8.99
N LEU A 99 16.28 -7.53 -9.38
CA LEU A 99 15.28 -8.54 -9.73
C LEU A 99 14.45 -8.96 -8.51
N MET A 100 15.06 -9.10 -7.33
CA MET A 100 14.34 -9.41 -6.09
C MET A 100 13.36 -8.29 -5.70
N ILE A 101 13.78 -7.02 -5.78
CA ILE A 101 12.89 -5.87 -5.57
C ILE A 101 11.73 -5.90 -6.56
N PHE A 102 12.01 -6.15 -7.84
CA PHE A 102 11.01 -6.20 -8.90
C PHE A 102 9.96 -7.30 -8.66
N ILE A 103 10.39 -8.54 -8.43
CA ILE A 103 9.48 -9.68 -8.18
C ILE A 103 8.64 -9.44 -6.93
N THR A 104 9.26 -8.96 -5.85
CA THR A 104 8.57 -8.70 -4.58
C THR A 104 7.52 -7.60 -4.75
N SER A 105 7.91 -6.50 -5.42
CA SER A 105 7.02 -5.37 -5.70
C SER A 105 5.79 -5.78 -6.52
N ILE A 106 6.00 -6.56 -7.58
CA ILE A 106 4.90 -7.09 -8.40
C ILE A 106 4.01 -8.04 -7.59
N SER A 107 4.60 -8.90 -6.76
CA SER A 107 3.83 -9.84 -5.93
C SER A 107 2.89 -9.11 -4.97
N PHE A 108 3.37 -8.05 -4.32
CA PHE A 108 2.53 -7.19 -3.48
C PHE A 108 1.49 -6.40 -4.27
N ASN A 109 1.83 -5.95 -5.48
CA ASN A 109 0.90 -5.24 -6.35
C ASN A 109 -0.28 -6.15 -6.75
N ILE A 110 0.02 -7.37 -7.22
CA ILE A 110 -1.00 -8.38 -7.55
C ILE A 110 -1.81 -8.77 -6.32
N LEU A 111 -1.15 -8.93 -5.16
CA LEU A 111 -1.83 -9.24 -3.90
C LEU A 111 -2.83 -8.12 -3.53
N ALA A 112 -2.44 -6.85 -3.66
CA ALA A 112 -3.30 -5.71 -3.39
C ALA A 112 -4.50 -5.67 -4.34
N ASP A 113 -4.30 -5.98 -5.62
CA ASP A 113 -5.38 -6.04 -6.61
C ASP A 113 -6.34 -7.20 -6.34
N ARG A 114 -5.83 -8.36 -5.95
CA ARG A 114 -6.68 -9.51 -5.55
C ARG A 114 -7.42 -9.24 -4.25
N LEU A 115 -6.77 -8.60 -3.29
CA LEU A 115 -7.38 -8.20 -2.04
C LEU A 115 -8.49 -7.16 -2.29
N ARG A 116 -8.28 -6.22 -3.22
CA ARG A 116 -9.31 -5.29 -3.69
C ARG A 116 -10.51 -6.04 -4.26
N ALA A 117 -10.26 -6.98 -5.17
CA ALA A 117 -11.32 -7.76 -5.80
C ALA A 117 -12.08 -8.64 -4.79
N ALA A 118 -11.40 -9.19 -3.78
CA ALA A 118 -12.03 -10.00 -2.75
C ALA A 118 -12.86 -9.18 -1.75
N MET A 119 -12.41 -7.96 -1.41
CA MET A 119 -13.15 -7.05 -0.53
C MET A 119 -14.24 -6.25 -1.24
N ALA A 120 -14.21 -6.17 -2.58
CA ALA A 120 -15.36 -5.77 -3.35
C ALA A 120 -16.45 -6.85 -3.22
N ILE A 121 -17.26 -6.77 -2.18
CA ILE A 121 -18.40 -7.65 -1.99
C ILE A 121 -19.35 -7.42 -3.18
N LYS A 122 -19.69 -8.55 -3.81
CA LYS A 122 -20.56 -8.74 -4.97
C LYS A 122 -21.90 -8.02 -4.76
N GLU A 123 -22.32 -7.26 -5.77
CA GLU A 123 -23.71 -6.82 -5.93
C GLU A 123 -24.70 -8.00 -5.79
#